data_AF-A0A838JCA6-F1
#
_entry.id   AF-A0A838JCA6-F1
#
_cell.length_a   1.000
_cell.length_b   1.000
_cell.length_c   1.000
_cell.angle_alpha   90.00
_cell.angle_beta   90.00
_cell.angle_gamma   90.00
#
_symmetry.space_group_name_H-M   'P 1'
#
loop_
_entity.id
_entity.type
_entity.pdbx_description
1 polymer ?
#
loop_
_entity_poly.entity_id
_entity_poly.type
_entity_poly.pdbx_seq_one_letter_code
_entity_poly.pdbx_strand_id
1 'polypeptide(L)'
;MSWEKELDQILSDLGVQQEYTPSEQTYSSIQEVNFFITHLSRSRPGVSYRLDLTDTVPELRVYMPTDDGTYKIRIYLVRLAPGNFLLHLFGLCMVYQGGSRAYQEIEGSIIYHALHMLLHAMVELFWQGNLVAFQFPPEIEVRSLL
;
A
#
# COMPACT_ATOMS: atom_id res chain seq x y z
N MET A 1 -24.58 21.44 19.19
CA MET A 1 -23.85 22.15 18.12
C MET A 1 -23.27 21.08 17.19
N SER A 2 -23.29 21.29 15.87
CA SER A 2 -22.74 20.32 14.91
C SER A 2 -21.22 20.46 14.87
N TRP A 3 -20.50 19.34 14.93
CA TRP A 3 -19.04 19.27 14.91
C TRP A 3 -18.42 19.96 13.67
N GLU A 4 -19.17 20.01 12.57
CA GLU A 4 -18.78 20.69 11.32
C GLU A 4 -18.55 22.19 11.55
N LYS A 5 -19.38 22.82 12.39
CA LYS A 5 -19.25 24.25 12.71
C LYS A 5 -18.06 24.54 13.61
N GLU A 6 -17.70 23.60 14.49
CA GLU A 6 -16.50 23.72 15.33
C GLU A 6 -15.24 23.57 14.48
N LEU A 7 -15.25 22.63 13.53
CA LEU A 7 -14.15 22.44 12.60
C LEU A 7 -13.93 23.68 11.71
N ASP A 8 -15.00 24.22 11.13
CA ASP A 8 -14.94 25.41 10.27
C ASP A 8 -14.36 26.63 11.02
N GLN A 9 -14.74 26.79 12.29
CA GLN A 9 -14.21 27.87 13.13
C GLN A 9 -12.71 27.70 13.38
N ILE A 10 -12.26 26.48 13.69
CA ILE A 10 -10.84 26.19 13.93
C ILE A 10 -10.02 26.43 12.66
N LEU A 11 -10.52 26.01 11.50
CA LEU A 11 -9.82 26.19 10.22
C LEU A 11 -9.74 27.68 9.83
N SER A 12 -10.80 28.44 10.10
CA SER A 12 -10.84 29.89 9.91
C SER A 12 -9.85 30.63 10.82
N ASP A 13 -9.75 30.25 12.10
CA ASP A 13 -8.82 30.86 13.06
C ASP A 13 -7.34 30.61 12.68
N LEU A 14 -7.07 29.54 11.94
CA LEU A 14 -5.75 29.18 11.40
C LEU A 14 -5.44 29.84 10.05
N GLY A 15 -6.35 30.64 9.50
CA GLY A 15 -6.18 31.32 8.20
C GLY A 15 -6.20 30.37 6.99
N VAL A 16 -6.77 29.17 7.15
CA VAL A 16 -6.86 28.15 6.09
C VAL A 16 -8.26 28.20 5.48
N GLN A 17 -8.35 28.48 4.18
CA GLN A 17 -9.61 28.32 3.43
C GLN A 17 -9.63 26.94 2.79
N GLN A 18 -10.69 26.15 3.05
CA GLN A 18 -10.92 24.90 2.32
C GLN A 18 -11.29 25.23 0.87
N GLU A 19 -10.49 24.71 -0.06
CA GLU A 19 -10.79 24.79 -1.49
C GLU A 19 -11.93 23.80 -1.80
N TYR A 20 -13.17 24.31 -1.86
CA TYR A 20 -14.32 23.53 -2.31
C TYR A 20 -14.16 23.25 -3.80
N THR A 21 -13.78 22.02 -4.15
CA THR A 21 -13.86 21.55 -5.54
C THR A 21 -15.27 20.99 -5.77
N PRO A 22 -16.10 21.61 -6.64
CA PRO A 22 -17.43 21.08 -6.91
C PRO A 22 -17.29 19.77 -7.69
N SER A 23 -17.61 18.67 -7.02
CA SER A 23 -17.69 17.34 -7.63
C SER A 23 -18.97 17.22 -8.44
N GLU A 24 -18.89 17.20 -9.78
CA GLU A 24 -19.93 16.59 -10.62
C GLU A 24 -19.35 15.82 -11.83
N GLN A 25 -19.53 14.49 -11.75
CA GLN A 25 -20.11 13.63 -12.79
C GLN A 25 -19.29 13.34 -14.07
N THR A 26 -18.64 12.16 -14.09
CA THR A 26 -18.77 11.12 -15.15
C THR A 26 -18.13 9.82 -14.61
N TYR A 27 -18.91 8.95 -13.97
CA TYR A 27 -18.45 7.61 -13.58
C TYR A 27 -18.84 6.59 -14.66
N SER A 28 -18.10 6.63 -15.76
CA SER A 28 -18.02 5.55 -16.75
C SER A 28 -16.58 5.44 -17.26
N SER A 29 -15.69 5.10 -16.35
CA SER A 29 -14.42 4.45 -16.65
C SER A 29 -13.99 3.77 -15.36
N ILE A 30 -13.45 2.55 -15.48
CA ILE A 30 -12.83 1.83 -14.37
C ILE A 30 -11.80 2.78 -13.79
N GLN A 31 -12.12 3.36 -12.63
CA GLN A 31 -11.22 4.25 -11.93
C GLN A 31 -10.00 3.41 -11.61
N GLU A 32 -8.85 3.72 -12.20
CA GLU A 32 -7.57 3.16 -11.79
C GLU A 32 -7.38 3.58 -10.33
N VAL A 33 -7.85 2.73 -9.40
CA VAL A 33 -7.71 2.95 -7.97
C VAL A 33 -6.23 2.75 -7.66
N ASN A 34 -5.46 3.83 -7.75
CA ASN A 34 -4.08 3.90 -7.30
C ASN A 34 -4.06 3.89 -5.76
N PHE A 35 -4.27 2.71 -5.18
CA PHE A 35 -4.19 2.50 -3.75
C PHE A 35 -2.73 2.23 -3.34
N PHE A 36 -2.27 2.95 -2.31
CA PHE A 36 -0.95 2.72 -1.74
C PHE A 36 -0.96 2.79 -0.21
N ILE A 37 -0.07 2.02 0.43
CA ILE A 37 0.19 2.06 1.88
C ILE A 37 1.67 2.35 2.08
N THR A 38 1.97 3.39 2.87
CA THR A 38 3.37 3.74 3.22
C THR A 38 3.62 3.53 4.70
N HIS A 39 4.57 2.67 5.04
CA HIS A 39 4.98 2.35 6.41
C HIS A 39 6.44 2.68 6.66
N LEU A 40 6.73 3.33 7.78
CA LEU A 40 8.10 3.43 8.29
C LEU A 40 8.43 2.18 9.10
N SER A 41 9.64 1.65 8.91
CA SER A 41 10.09 0.50 9.68
C SER A 41 10.28 0.87 11.14
N ARG A 42 9.68 0.09 12.05
CA ARG A 42 9.87 0.24 13.49
C ARG A 42 11.19 -0.37 13.99
N SER A 43 11.70 -1.36 13.26
CA SER A 43 12.88 -2.14 13.66
C SER A 43 14.16 -1.75 12.91
N ARG A 44 14.04 -0.97 11.81
CA ARG A 44 15.18 -0.64 10.94
C ARG A 44 15.21 0.87 10.69
N PRO A 45 16.14 1.60 11.32
CA PRO A 45 16.23 3.05 11.18
C PRO A 45 16.32 3.48 9.71
N GLY A 46 15.52 4.46 9.33
CA GLY A 46 15.53 5.07 7.99
C GLY A 46 14.93 4.21 6.86
N VAL A 47 14.56 2.95 7.12
CA VAL A 47 13.89 2.12 6.13
C VAL A 47 12.41 2.47 6.05
N SER A 48 11.90 2.62 4.83
CA SER A 48 10.47 2.75 4.57
C SER A 48 9.98 1.72 3.55
N TYR A 49 8.69 1.43 3.63
CA TYR A 49 7.99 0.48 2.79
C TYR A 49 6.83 1.19 2.12
N ARG A 50 6.62 0.93 0.84
CA ARG A 50 5.43 1.38 0.11
C ARG A 50 4.84 0.19 -0.63
N LEU A 51 3.62 -0.21 -0.27
CA LEU A 51 2.86 -1.17 -1.05
C LEU A 51 1.98 -0.39 -2.02
N ASP A 52 2.10 -0.67 -3.30
CA ASP A 52 1.22 -0.16 -4.35
C ASP A 52 0.36 -1.30 -4.89
N LEU A 53 -0.89 -1.01 -5.27
CA LEU A 53 -1.76 -1.95 -5.97
C LEU A 53 -1.85 -1.54 -7.45
N THR A 54 -1.12 -2.23 -8.32
CA THR A 54 -1.09 -1.95 -9.76
C THR A 54 -1.78 -3.09 -10.50
N ASP A 55 -2.86 -2.80 -11.22
CA ASP A 55 -3.67 -3.82 -11.93
C ASP A 55 -4.07 -5.01 -11.04
N THR A 56 -4.46 -4.73 -9.79
CA THR A 56 -4.78 -5.72 -8.73
C THR A 56 -3.59 -6.56 -8.23
N VAL A 57 -2.37 -6.25 -8.67
CA VAL A 57 -1.14 -6.91 -8.22
C VAL A 57 -0.46 -6.07 -7.13
N PRO A 58 -0.25 -6.63 -5.92
CA PRO A 58 0.46 -5.96 -4.84
C PRO A 58 1.97 -5.90 -5.13
N GLU A 59 2.53 -4.69 -5.11
CA GLU A 59 3.95 -4.42 -5.31
C GLU A 59 4.55 -3.70 -4.12
N LEU A 60 5.55 -4.28 -3.47
CA LEU A 60 6.23 -3.66 -2.34
C LEU A 60 7.53 -3.01 -2.79
N ARG A 61 7.67 -1.71 -2.56
CA ARG A 61 8.93 -0.98 -2.65
C ARG A 61 9.55 -0.86 -1.27
N VAL A 62 10.80 -1.30 -1.14
CA VAL A 62 11.61 -1.15 0.07
C VAL A 62 12.67 -0.09 -0.19
N TYR A 63 12.60 1.01 0.54
CA TYR A 63 13.57 2.09 0.50
C TYR A 63 14.53 1.92 1.67
N MET A 64 15.81 1.77 1.36
CA MET A 64 16.84 1.52 2.36
C MET A 64 17.94 2.57 2.21
N PRO A 65 18.29 3.32 3.27
CA PRO A 65 19.43 4.22 3.21
C PRO A 65 20.72 3.43 2.97
N THR A 66 21.63 4.01 2.19
CA THR A 66 22.95 3.43 1.94
C THR A 66 24.02 4.51 1.95
N ASP A 67 25.19 4.16 2.47
CA ASP A 67 26.38 5.00 2.39
C ASP A 67 27.26 4.66 1.18
N ASP A 68 26.90 3.60 0.44
CA ASP A 68 27.67 3.10 -0.69
C ASP A 68 27.25 3.77 -2.00
N GLY A 69 28.21 4.38 -2.69
CA GLY A 69 28.01 4.92 -4.04
C GLY A 69 27.44 6.34 -4.10
N THR A 70 26.99 6.73 -5.29
CA THR A 70 26.50 8.09 -5.58
C THR A 70 25.09 8.34 -5.01
N TYR A 71 24.27 7.29 -4.92
CA TYR A 71 22.91 7.38 -4.38
C TYR A 71 22.90 7.10 -2.88
N LYS A 72 22.12 7.87 -2.12
CA LYS A 72 21.97 7.71 -0.67
C LYS A 72 20.89 6.71 -0.26
N ILE A 73 20.21 6.12 -1.23
CA ILE A 73 19.10 5.19 -1.03
C ILE A 73 19.21 4.08 -2.07
N ARG A 74 19.07 2.82 -1.62
CA ARG A 74 18.77 1.67 -2.48
C ARG A 74 17.28 1.41 -2.47
N ILE A 75 16.76 1.05 -3.64
CA ILE A 75 15.33 0.73 -3.78
C ILE A 75 15.20 -0.69 -4.29
N TYR A 76 14.43 -1.50 -3.58
CA TYR A 76 14.07 -2.85 -4.00
C TYR A 76 12.58 -2.92 -4.34
N LEU A 77 12.27 -3.55 -5.46
CA LEU A 77 10.92 -3.99 -5.80
C LEU A 77 10.77 -5.44 -5.37
N VAL A 78 9.78 -5.72 -4.55
CA VAL A 78 9.41 -7.04 -4.05
C VAL A 78 8.02 -7.35 -4.56
N ARG A 79 7.87 -8.52 -5.19
CA ARG A 79 6.58 -9.06 -5.64
C ARG A 79 6.41 -10.46 -5.06
N LEU A 80 5.18 -10.88 -4.82
CA LEU A 80 4.92 -12.29 -4.56
C LEU A 80 5.21 -13.10 -5.81
N ALA A 81 5.82 -14.27 -5.66
CA ALA A 81 6.09 -15.17 -6.78
C ALA A 81 4.79 -15.60 -7.48
N PRO A 82 4.81 -15.83 -8.80
CA PRO A 82 3.68 -16.39 -9.51
C PRO A 82 3.21 -17.71 -8.88
N GLY A 83 1.91 -17.84 -8.63
CA GLY A 83 1.35 -19.02 -7.96
C GLY A 83 1.42 -19.01 -6.43
N ASN A 84 1.90 -17.94 -5.80
CA ASN A 84 1.84 -17.78 -4.36
C ASN A 84 0.39 -17.82 -3.85
N PHE A 85 0.12 -18.61 -2.80
CA PHE A 85 -1.22 -18.78 -2.22
C PHE A 85 -1.85 -17.45 -1.76
N LEU A 86 -1.06 -16.55 -1.16
CA LEU A 86 -1.56 -15.26 -0.66
C LEU A 86 -2.01 -14.36 -1.81
N LEU A 87 -1.29 -14.38 -2.92
CA LEU A 87 -1.67 -13.64 -4.12
C LEU A 87 -2.98 -14.18 -4.70
N HIS A 88 -3.16 -15.51 -4.72
CA HIS A 88 -4.39 -16.14 -5.17
C HIS A 88 -5.58 -15.79 -4.27
N LEU A 89 -5.42 -15.90 -2.95
CA LEU A 89 -6.45 -15.57 -1.98
C LEU A 89 -6.87 -14.10 -2.09
N PHE A 90 -5.90 -13.19 -2.22
CA PHE A 90 -6.17 -11.77 -2.41
C PHE A 90 -6.94 -11.50 -3.71
N GLY A 91 -6.54 -12.15 -4.81
CA GLY A 91 -7.26 -12.06 -6.08
C GLY A 91 -8.73 -12.50 -5.95
N LEU A 92 -9.01 -13.57 -5.20
CA LEU A 92 -10.38 -14.01 -4.93
C LEU A 92 -11.19 -12.96 -4.15
N CYS A 93 -10.59 -12.27 -3.18
CA CYS A 93 -11.24 -11.18 -2.46
C CYS A 93 -11.59 -10.01 -3.40
N MET A 94 -10.70 -9.67 -4.34
CA MET A 94 -10.89 -8.54 -5.26
C MET A 94 -11.96 -8.78 -6.34
N VAL A 95 -12.22 -10.02 -6.72
CA VAL A 95 -13.18 -10.36 -7.79
C VAL A 95 -14.55 -10.81 -7.27
N TYR A 96 -14.73 -10.93 -5.96
CA TYR A 96 -15.98 -11.39 -5.36
C TYR A 96 -17.07 -10.31 -5.48
N GLN A 97 -18.13 -10.58 -6.25
CA GLN A 97 -19.24 -9.63 -6.48
C GLN A 97 -20.56 -10.01 -5.77
N GLY A 98 -20.47 -10.76 -4.67
CA GLY A 98 -21.64 -11.25 -3.93
C GLY A 98 -21.77 -10.65 -2.52
N GLY A 99 -22.72 -11.18 -1.76
CA GLY A 99 -22.85 -10.89 -0.32
C GLY A 99 -24.10 -10.12 0.06
N SER A 100 -24.32 -10.05 1.37
CA SER A 100 -25.38 -9.23 1.95
C SER A 100 -24.99 -7.75 1.97
N ARG A 101 -25.95 -6.86 2.19
CA ARG A 101 -25.68 -5.44 2.41
C ARG A 101 -24.65 -5.19 3.52
N ALA A 102 -24.75 -5.94 4.63
CA ALA A 102 -23.80 -5.83 5.73
C ALA A 102 -22.37 -6.22 5.31
N TYR A 103 -22.21 -7.16 4.38
CA TYR A 103 -20.91 -7.51 3.82
C TYR A 103 -20.33 -6.37 2.97
N GLN A 104 -21.15 -5.78 2.10
CA GLN A 104 -20.74 -4.64 1.25
C GLN A 104 -20.28 -3.44 2.09
N GLU A 105 -20.91 -3.20 3.24
CA GLU A 105 -20.53 -2.14 4.17
C GLU A 105 -19.13 -2.34 4.80
N ILE A 106 -18.62 -3.57 4.85
CA ILE A 106 -17.30 -3.90 5.42
C ILE A 106 -16.26 -4.32 4.37
N GLU A 107 -16.66 -4.51 3.12
CA GLU A 107 -15.82 -5.04 2.03
C GLU A 107 -14.51 -4.25 1.88
N GLY A 108 -14.59 -2.92 1.84
CA GLY A 108 -13.39 -2.07 1.76
C GLY A 108 -12.44 -2.25 2.95
N SER A 109 -12.98 -2.48 4.15
CA SER A 109 -12.17 -2.78 5.34
C SER A 109 -11.50 -4.15 5.23
N ILE A 110 -12.21 -5.17 4.72
CA ILE A 110 -11.64 -6.50 4.49
C ILE A 110 -10.47 -6.41 3.50
N ILE A 111 -10.66 -5.71 2.37
CA ILE A 111 -9.61 -5.51 1.36
C ILE A 111 -8.41 -4.77 1.97
N TYR A 112 -8.65 -3.72 2.76
CA TYR A 112 -7.60 -2.98 3.46
C TYR A 112 -6.77 -3.88 4.38
N HIS A 113 -7.42 -4.70 5.22
CA HIS A 113 -6.71 -5.62 6.11
C HIS A 113 -5.98 -6.73 5.35
N ALA A 114 -6.53 -7.21 4.22
CA ALA A 114 -5.86 -8.15 3.35
C ALA A 114 -4.58 -7.55 2.75
N LEU A 115 -4.61 -6.28 2.31
CA LEU A 115 -3.42 -5.57 1.83
C LEU A 115 -2.36 -5.38 2.93
N HIS A 116 -2.77 -5.09 4.16
CA HIS A 116 -1.85 -5.04 5.29
C HIS A 116 -1.20 -6.39 5.62
N MET A 117 -1.97 -7.48 5.50
CA MET A 117 -1.44 -8.82 5.65
C MET A 117 -0.38 -9.12 4.58
N LEU A 118 -0.65 -8.78 3.32
CA LEU A 118 0.33 -8.92 2.23
C LEU A 118 1.58 -8.06 2.45
N LEU A 119 1.41 -6.79 2.83
CA LEU A 119 2.52 -5.90 3.19
C LEU A 119 3.41 -6.55 4.25
N HIS A 120 2.81 -7.02 5.35
CA HIS A 120 3.55 -7.66 6.43
C HIS A 120 4.28 -8.92 5.95
N ALA A 121 3.61 -9.81 5.22
CA ALA A 121 4.21 -11.04 4.71
C ALA A 121 5.40 -10.76 3.78
N MET A 122 5.24 -9.82 2.84
CA MET A 122 6.29 -9.44 1.90
C MET A 122 7.49 -8.79 2.60
N VAL A 123 7.26 -7.93 3.60
CA VAL A 123 8.31 -7.32 4.42
C VAL A 123 9.08 -8.41 5.18
N GLU A 124 8.38 -9.32 5.86
CA GLU A 124 9.04 -10.40 6.61
C GLU A 124 9.87 -11.30 5.68
N LEU A 125 9.31 -11.75 4.55
CA LEU A 125 10.02 -12.59 3.57
C LEU A 125 11.24 -11.88 2.98
N PHE A 126 11.15 -10.59 2.68
CA PHE A 126 12.28 -9.80 2.19
C PHE A 126 13.45 -9.82 3.19
N TRP A 127 13.14 -9.68 4.49
CA TRP A 127 14.15 -9.65 5.53
C TRP A 127 14.68 -11.01 5.97
N GLN A 128 14.00 -12.10 5.61
CA GLN A 128 14.56 -13.47 5.71
C GLN A 128 15.57 -13.76 4.59
N GLY A 129 15.60 -12.95 3.53
CA GLY A 129 16.58 -13.05 2.47
C GLY A 129 17.97 -12.53 2.86
N ASN A 130 18.97 -12.89 2.06
CA ASN A 130 20.32 -12.39 2.15
C ASN A 130 20.55 -11.31 1.08
N LEU A 131 20.57 -10.04 1.51
CA LEU A 131 20.78 -8.88 0.63
C LEU A 131 22.17 -8.86 -0.01
N VAL A 132 23.19 -9.41 0.66
CA VAL A 132 24.58 -9.41 0.16
C VAL A 132 24.76 -10.45 -0.94
N ALA A 133 24.23 -11.66 -0.73
CA ALA A 133 24.25 -12.73 -1.72
C ALA A 133 23.14 -12.61 -2.78
N PHE A 134 22.20 -11.68 -2.57
CA PHE A 134 20.99 -11.49 -3.36
C PHE A 134 20.16 -12.78 -3.50
N GLN A 135 19.94 -13.46 -2.37
CA GLN A 135 19.18 -14.71 -2.28
C GLN A 135 17.95 -14.51 -1.40
N PHE A 136 16.77 -14.84 -1.90
CA PHE A 136 15.51 -14.62 -1.21
C PHE A 136 14.66 -15.91 -1.17
N PRO A 137 13.72 -16.03 -0.22
CA PRO A 137 12.76 -17.12 -0.21
C PRO A 137 11.99 -17.21 -1.55
N PRO A 138 11.68 -18.43 -2.04
CA PRO A 138 11.04 -18.63 -3.35
C PRO A 138 9.62 -18.04 -3.43
N GLU A 139 9.01 -17.67 -2.30
CA GLU A 139 7.70 -17.04 -2.22
C GLU A 139 7.68 -15.61 -2.75
N ILE A 140 8.85 -14.96 -2.92
CA ILE A 140 8.99 -13.59 -3.42
C ILE A 140 10.01 -13.49 -4.56
N GLU A 141 9.76 -12.54 -5.46
CA GLU A 141 10.73 -12.06 -6.43
C GLU A 141 11.23 -10.68 -5.99
N VAL A 142 12.55 -10.49 -5.97
CA VAL A 142 13.17 -9.22 -5.58
C VAL A 142 14.03 -8.69 -6.72
N ARG A 143 13.86 -7.41 -7.03
CA ARG A 143 14.66 -6.67 -8.02
C ARG A 143 15.22 -5.41 -7.39
N SER A 144 16.49 -5.11 -7.63
CA SER A 144 17.05 -3.78 -7.34
C SER A 144 16.66 -2.81 -8.44
N LEU A 145 16.16 -1.64 -8.07
CA LEU A 145 15.77 -0.58 -9.02
C LEU A 145 16.86 0.50 -9.14
N LEU A 146 17.62 0.74 -8.07
CA LEU A 146 18.71 1.70 -7.93
C LEU A 146 19.70 1.24 -6.86
#